data_AF-A0A7X7Y3T7-F1
#
_entry.id   AF-A0A7X7Y3T7-F1
#
_cell.length_a   1.000
_cell.length_b   1.000
_cell.length_c   1.000
_cell.angle_alpha   90.00
_cell.angle_beta   90.00
_cell.angle_gamma   90.00
#
_symmetry.space_group_name_H-M   'P 1'
#
loop_
_entity.id
_entity.type
_entity.pdbx_description
1 polymer ?
#
loop_
_entity_poly.entity_id
_entity_poly.type
_entity_poly.pdbx_seq_one_letter_code
_entity_poly.pdbx_strand_id
1 'polypeptide(L)'
;MIPQASLYVGNKVDIGYSVENKSKLSAPYIEIRSNISNVLTGDVRKNTILSLSPQSSYTRKDTIVLNRRGYYQLGDIIILVGDIFGFYNLNKTIIKEASLLVYPKIR
;
A
#
# COMPACT_ATOMS: atom_id res chain seq x y z
N MET A 1 -10.29 -13.14 14.83
CA MET A 1 -9.06 -12.59 14.23
C MET A 1 -8.45 -11.61 15.22
N ILE A 2 -7.21 -11.82 15.67
CA ILE A 2 -6.55 -10.95 16.65
C ILE A 2 -5.92 -9.77 15.89
N PRO A 3 -6.20 -8.51 16.24
CA PRO A 3 -5.60 -7.37 15.55
C PRO A 3 -4.07 -7.38 15.75
N GLN A 4 -3.32 -7.17 14.67
CA GLN A 4 -1.86 -7.11 14.73
C GLN A 4 -1.36 -5.88 15.51
N ALA A 5 -2.16 -4.81 15.56
CA ALA A 5 -1.87 -3.63 16.35
C ALA A 5 -3.18 -2.99 16.88
N SER A 6 -3.08 -2.38 18.07
CA SER A 6 -4.12 -1.56 18.69
C SER A 6 -3.63 -0.13 18.88
N LEU A 7 -4.39 0.85 18.38
CA LEU A 7 -4.08 2.28 18.48
C LEU A 7 -5.33 3.06 18.91
N TYR A 8 -5.16 4.35 19.18
CA TYR A 8 -6.24 5.25 19.55
C TYR A 8 -6.48 6.32 18.47
N VAL A 9 -7.71 6.84 18.42
CA VAL A 9 -8.04 8.01 17.60
C VAL A 9 -7.09 9.18 17.95
N GLY A 10 -6.53 9.80 16.91
CA GLY A 10 -5.55 10.87 16.99
C GLY A 10 -4.09 10.41 16.95
N ASN A 11 -3.83 9.10 17.06
CA ASN A 11 -2.48 8.58 16.83
C ASN A 11 -2.08 8.72 15.35
N LYS A 12 -0.76 8.90 15.14
CA LYS A 12 -0.13 8.85 13.82
C LYS A 12 0.43 7.44 13.62
N VAL A 13 0.18 6.88 12.45
CA VAL A 13 0.73 5.60 12.03
C VAL A 13 1.47 5.78 10.70
N ASP A 14 2.66 5.21 10.62
CA ASP A 14 3.40 5.15 9.36
C ASP A 14 3.04 3.87 8.64
N ILE A 15 2.55 4.01 7.41
CA ILE A 15 2.21 2.88 6.56
C ILE A 15 2.90 3.06 5.23
N GLY A 16 3.42 1.96 4.69
CA GLY A 16 4.17 2.02 3.47
C GLY A 16 4.34 0.65 2.85
N TYR A 17 4.87 0.68 1.64
CA TYR A 17 5.26 -0.51 0.91
C TYR A 17 6.58 -0.25 0.19
N SER A 18 7.31 -1.33 -0.07
CA SER A 18 8.49 -1.33 -0.93
C SER A 18 8.26 -2.28 -2.09
N VAL A 19 8.61 -1.85 -3.28
CA VAL A 19 8.60 -2.67 -4.50
C VAL A 19 10.03 -2.74 -5.02
N GLU A 20 10.50 -3.95 -5.29
CA GLU A 20 11.86 -4.21 -5.76
C GLU A 20 11.80 -4.88 -7.13
N ASN A 21 12.53 -4.32 -8.10
CA ASN A 21 12.80 -5.00 -9.36
C ASN A 21 14.02 -5.90 -9.18
N LYS A 22 13.79 -7.17 -8.85
CA LYS A 22 14.87 -8.17 -8.68
C LYS A 22 15.42 -8.71 -10.00
N SER A 23 14.87 -8.29 -11.13
CA SER A 23 15.31 -8.77 -12.44
C SER A 23 16.54 -8.00 -12.94
N LYS A 24 17.20 -8.55 -13.96
CA LYS A 24 18.27 -7.87 -14.70
C LYS A 24 17.72 -6.92 -15.77
N LEU A 25 16.41 -6.87 -15.98
CA LEU A 25 15.75 -6.05 -16.99
C LEU A 25 15.07 -4.84 -16.35
N SER A 26 14.92 -3.78 -17.12
CA SER A 26 14.12 -2.64 -16.67
C SER A 26 12.64 -3.02 -16.67
N ALA A 27 11.91 -2.54 -15.67
CA ALA A 27 10.46 -2.55 -15.65
C ALA A 27 9.97 -1.14 -16.02
N PRO A 28 9.77 -0.85 -17.32
CA PRO A 28 9.50 0.50 -17.80
C PRO A 28 8.12 1.02 -17.37
N TYR A 29 7.19 0.11 -17.07
CA TYR A 29 5.87 0.44 -16.57
C TYR A 29 5.51 -0.45 -15.38
N ILE A 30 5.33 0.19 -14.22
CA ILE A 30 4.78 -0.41 -13.01
C ILE A 30 3.65 0.50 -12.53
N GLU A 31 2.46 -0.08 -12.37
CA GLU A 31 1.35 0.55 -11.67
C GLU A 31 1.08 -0.18 -10.35
N ILE A 32 1.11 0.57 -9.25
CA ILE A 32 0.84 0.08 -7.90
C ILE A 32 -0.48 0.68 -7.45
N ARG A 33 -1.45 -0.19 -7.18
CA ARG A 33 -2.75 0.16 -6.64
C ARG A 33 -2.83 -0.30 -5.19
N SER A 34 -3.05 0.64 -4.29
CA SER A 34 -3.21 0.36 -2.86
C SER A 34 -4.40 1.15 -2.33
N ASN A 35 -5.30 0.46 -1.63
CA ASN A 35 -6.44 1.08 -0.96
C ASN A 35 -6.17 1.39 0.52
N ILE A 36 -4.96 1.13 1.03
CA ILE A 36 -4.65 1.21 2.46
C ILE A 36 -4.95 2.60 3.04
N SER A 37 -4.48 3.66 2.38
CA SER A 37 -4.77 5.03 2.85
C SER A 37 -6.26 5.36 2.77
N ASN A 38 -6.96 4.89 1.74
CA ASN A 38 -8.40 5.13 1.58
C ASN A 38 -9.19 4.47 2.71
N VAL A 39 -8.87 3.23 3.06
CA VAL A 39 -9.52 2.53 4.18
C VAL A 39 -9.36 3.28 5.51
N LEU A 40 -8.21 3.94 5.73
CA LEU A 40 -7.90 4.60 6.99
C LEU A 40 -8.32 6.06 7.08
N THR A 41 -8.28 6.82 5.97
CA THR A 41 -8.62 8.25 5.96
C THR A 41 -9.96 8.56 5.29
N GLY A 42 -10.46 7.66 4.44
CA GLY A 42 -11.59 7.90 3.55
C GLY A 42 -11.21 8.63 2.25
N ASP A 43 -9.93 8.95 2.04
CA ASP A 43 -9.48 9.67 0.86
C ASP A 43 -9.07 8.70 -0.26
N VAL A 44 -9.68 8.87 -1.43
CA VAL A 44 -9.28 8.13 -2.63
C VAL A 44 -7.93 8.68 -3.11
N ARG A 45 -6.86 7.93 -2.88
CA ARG A 45 -5.53 8.26 -3.41
C ARG A 45 -5.35 7.72 -4.82
N LYS A 46 -4.59 8.48 -5.62
CA LYS A 46 -4.19 8.05 -6.97
C LYS A 46 -3.23 6.86 -6.89
N ASN A 47 -3.30 6.01 -7.91
CA ASN A 47 -2.36 4.92 -8.13
C ASN A 47 -0.96 5.48 -8.35
N THR A 48 0.05 4.70 -7.96
CA THR A 48 1.45 5.06 -8.17
C THR A 48 1.92 4.44 -9.47
N ILE A 49 2.36 5.26 -10.42
CA ILE A 49 2.91 4.81 -11.72
C ILE A 49 4.37 5.22 -11.80
N LEU A 50 5.26 4.27 -12.10
CA LEU A 50 6.70 4.50 -12.17
C LEU A 50 7.41 3.45 -13.03
N SER A 51 8.68 3.71 -13.36
CA SER A 51 9.61 2.73 -13.92
C SER A 51 10.66 2.32 -12.88
N LEU A 52 11.04 1.04 -12.83
CA LEU A 52 12.15 0.55 -12.01
C LEU A 52 13.27 -0.01 -12.87
N SER A 53 14.47 0.57 -12.70
CA SER A 53 15.71 0.01 -13.24
C SER A 53 15.99 -1.38 -12.70
N PRO A 54 16.83 -2.19 -13.37
CA PRO A 54 17.31 -3.46 -12.83
C PRO A 54 17.84 -3.29 -11.41
N GLN A 55 17.52 -4.25 -10.53
CA GLN A 55 17.98 -4.30 -9.14
C GLN A 55 17.65 -3.06 -8.28
N SER A 56 16.72 -2.20 -8.73
CA SER A 56 16.32 -1.00 -8.00
C SER A 56 15.05 -1.23 -7.19
N SER A 57 14.82 -0.35 -6.22
CA SER A 57 13.63 -0.37 -5.39
C SER A 57 12.95 1.00 -5.32
N TYR A 58 11.65 0.95 -5.09
CA TYR A 58 10.85 2.12 -4.77
C TYR A 58 10.14 1.87 -3.45
N THR A 59 10.29 2.81 -2.52
CA THR A 59 9.60 2.77 -1.23
C THR A 59 8.67 3.96 -1.12
N ARG A 60 7.43 3.70 -0.74
CA ARG A 60 6.46 4.72 -0.34
C ARG A 60 6.19 4.59 1.14
N LYS A 61 6.24 5.72 1.86
CA LYS A 61 5.85 5.83 3.26
C LYS A 61 4.88 6.99 3.40
N ASP A 62 3.80 6.74 4.11
CA ASP A 62 2.73 7.68 4.37
C ASP A 62 2.43 7.69 5.87
N THR A 63 2.52 8.86 6.49
CA THR A 63 2.06 9.05 7.86
C THR A 63 0.58 9.43 7.84
N ILE A 64 -0.24 8.61 8.49
CA ILE A 64 -1.69 8.77 8.55
C ILE A 64 -2.12 9.09 9.97
N VAL A 65 -2.99 10.08 10.13
CA VAL A 65 -3.67 10.36 11.40
C VAL A 65 -4.95 9.54 11.46
N LEU A 66 -5.11 8.75 12.53
CA LEU A 66 -6.28 7.92 12.74
C LEU A 66 -7.46 8.76 13.23
N ASN A 67 -8.33 9.18 12.32
CA ASN A 67 -9.41 10.13 12.62
C ASN A 67 -10.70 9.47 13.15
N ARG A 68 -10.88 8.17 12.94
CA ARG A 68 -12.10 7.44 13.31
C ARG A 68 -11.75 6.15 14.04
N ARG A 69 -12.63 5.74 14.97
CA ARG A 69 -12.53 4.44 15.64
C ARG A 69 -13.06 3.35 14.72
N GLY A 70 -12.56 2.13 14.89
CA GLY A 70 -13.06 0.98 14.13
C GLY A 70 -12.02 -0.11 13.96
N TYR A 71 -12.46 -1.19 13.33
CA TYR A 71 -11.59 -2.26 12.86
C TYR A 71 -11.32 -2.04 11.37
N TYR A 72 -10.04 -1.96 11.02
CA TYR A 72 -9.59 -1.73 9.65
C TYR A 72 -8.84 -2.95 9.16
N GLN A 73 -9.35 -3.54 8.08
CA GLN A 73 -8.60 -4.54 7.32
C GLN A 73 -7.83 -3.81 6.24
N LEU A 74 -6.51 -3.80 6.37
CA LEU A 74 -5.63 -3.21 5.36
C LEU A 74 -5.66 -4.14 4.15
N GLY A 75 -6.15 -3.61 3.03
CA GLY A 75 -6.44 -4.40 1.84
C GLY A 75 -5.20 -4.71 1.01
N ASP A 76 -5.46 -5.42 -0.09
CA ASP A 76 -4.44 -5.92 -1.00
C ASP A 76 -3.71 -4.79 -1.74
N ILE A 77 -2.46 -5.10 -2.10
CA ILE A 77 -1.69 -4.28 -3.03
C ILE A 77 -1.68 -5.00 -4.37
N ILE A 78 -2.20 -4.36 -5.41
CA ILE A 78 -2.16 -4.87 -6.77
C ILE A 78 -1.00 -4.20 -7.49
N ILE A 79 -0.14 -5.02 -8.08
CA ILE A 79 1.00 -4.57 -8.88
C ILE A 79 0.79 -5.04 -10.31
N LEU A 80 0.73 -4.09 -11.22
CA LEU A 80 0.71 -4.32 -12.66
C LEU A 80 2.09 -3.96 -13.19
N VAL A 81 2.72 -4.87 -13.92
CA VAL A 81 3.97 -4.64 -14.61
C VAL A 81 3.73 -4.90 -16.08
N GLY A 82 4.17 -3.99 -16.94
CA GLY A 82 4.03 -4.17 -18.38
C GLY A 82 5.10 -3.42 -19.13
N ASP A 83 4.93 -3.39 -20.44
CA ASP A 83 5.67 -2.50 -21.32
C ASP A 83 4.73 -1.50 -22.01
N ILE A 84 5.31 -0.39 -22.45
CA ILE A 84 4.59 0.69 -23.12
C ILE A 84 4.03 0.31 -24.49
N PHE A 85 4.49 -0.80 -25.08
CA PHE A 85 4.03 -1.31 -26.37
C PHE A 85 2.99 -2.43 -26.23
N GLY A 86 2.74 -2.91 -25.00
CA GLY A 86 1.73 -3.92 -24.69
C GLY A 86 2.12 -5.36 -25.04
N PHE A 87 3.40 -5.65 -25.27
CA PHE A 87 3.87 -7.01 -25.60
C PHE A 87 3.76 -7.99 -24.43
N TYR A 88 3.89 -7.52 -23.18
CA TYR A 88 3.72 -8.32 -21.98
C TYR A 88 3.03 -7.52 -20.87
N ASN A 89 2.18 -8.21 -20.10
CA ASN A 89 1.56 -7.69 -18.89
C ASN A 89 1.57 -8.78 -17.82
N LEU A 90 2.14 -8.46 -16.67
CA LEU A 90 2.13 -9.26 -15.45
C LEU A 90 1.25 -8.56 -14.44
N ASN A 91 0.25 -9.28 -13.92
CA ASN A 91 -0.54 -8.83 -12.78
C ASN A 91 -0.19 -9.69 -11.57
N LYS A 92 0.16 -9.03 -10.47
CA LYS A 92 0.42 -9.68 -9.19
C LYS A 92 -0.37 -8.99 -8.09
N THR A 93 -1.29 -9.73 -7.49
CA THR A 93 -1.96 -9.33 -6.27
C THR A 93 -1.16 -9.81 -5.07
N ILE A 94 -0.76 -8.88 -4.20
CA ILE A 94 -0.17 -9.19 -2.90
C ILE A 94 -1.28 -9.10 -1.87
N ILE A 95 -1.77 -10.28 -1.48
CA ILE A 95 -2.74 -10.43 -0.40
C ILE A 95 -1.96 -10.45 0.91
N LYS A 96 -2.18 -9.45 1.76
CA LYS A 96 -1.56 -9.40 3.09
C LYS A 96 -2.62 -9.00 4.09
N GLU A 97 -3.00 -9.94 4.94
CA GLU A 97 -3.97 -9.70 6.01
C GLU A 97 -3.28 -8.96 7.15
N ALA A 98 -3.20 -7.63 7.03
CA ALA A 98 -2.89 -6.76 8.14
C ALA A 98 -4.17 -6.13 8.66
N SER A 99 -4.36 -6.12 9.99
CA SER A 99 -5.53 -5.53 10.61
C SER A 99 -5.15 -4.60 11.75
N LEU A 100 -5.85 -3.48 11.81
CA LEU A 100 -5.64 -2.43 12.78
C LEU A 100 -6.93 -2.17 13.55
N LEU A 101 -6.88 -2.26 14.87
CA LEU A 101 -7.99 -1.88 15.74
C LEU A 101 -7.73 -0.49 16.32
N VAL A 102 -8.63 0.46 16.03
CA VAL A 102 -8.56 1.83 16.53
C VAL A 102 -9.64 2.06 17.57
N TYR A 103 -9.22 2.26 18.81
CA TYR A 103 -10.09 2.59 19.93
C TYR A 103 -10.46 4.07 19.94
N PRO A 104 -11.63 4.44 20.49
CA PRO A 104 -11.93 5.85 20.77
C PRO A 104 -10.86 6.43 21.70
N LYS A 105 -10.61 7.73 21.56
CA LYS A 105 -9.75 8.45 22.51
C LYS A 105 -10.38 8.36 23.90
N ILE A 106 -9.65 7.78 24.85
CA ILE A 106 -10.04 7.78 26.26
C ILE A 106 -9.82 9.22 26.74
N ARG A 107 -10.88 9.83 27.29
CA ARG A 107 -10.84 11.16 27.89
C ARG A 107 -10.55 11.04 29.39
#